data_AF-A0A1E1WDZ7-F1
#
_entry.id   AF-A0A1E1WDZ7-F1
#
_cell.length_a   1.000
_cell.length_b   1.000
_cell.length_c   1.000
_cell.angle_alpha   90.00
_cell.angle_beta   90.00
_cell.angle_gamma   90.00
#
_symmetry.space_group_name_H-M   'P 1'
#
loop_
_entity.id
_entity.type
_entity.pdbx_description
1 polymer ?
#
loop_
_entity_poly.entity_id
_entity_poly.type
_entity_poly.pdbx_seq_one_letter_code
_entity_poly.pdbx_strand_id
1 'polypeptide(L)'
;METRHYWEENGLSVKYDNYNSNDGFGRSAAAGELNFAAPSEDEAEYPPGAYLKKGKQDPMSHRIIEKRRRDRMNNCLADLSRLIPPEYLKKGRGRVEKTEIIEMAIRHLKYLQERANGLYHDTNRHYGNIVFRAEKEKNF
;
A
#
# COMPACT_ATOMS: atom_id res chain seq x y z
N MET A 1 -31.32 -20.98 -0.16
CA MET A 1 -30.50 -19.82 -0.58
C MET A 1 -29.07 -20.32 -0.65
N GLU A 2 -28.58 -20.58 -1.86
CA GLU A 2 -27.28 -21.22 -2.09
C GLU A 2 -26.28 -20.11 -2.47
N THR A 3 -25.32 -19.85 -1.58
CA THR A 3 -24.29 -18.84 -1.80
C THR A 3 -23.17 -19.43 -2.66
N ARG A 4 -23.25 -19.23 -3.98
CA ARG A 4 -22.15 -19.56 -4.90
C ARG A 4 -20.98 -18.59 -4.70
N HIS A 5 -19.79 -19.14 -4.49
CA HIS A 5 -18.52 -18.41 -4.35
C HIS A 5 -17.97 -18.01 -5.73
N TYR A 6 -18.11 -16.73 -6.07
CA TYR A 6 -17.73 -16.10 -7.35
C TYR A 6 -16.22 -16.12 -7.67
N TRP A 7 -15.36 -16.46 -6.71
CA TRP A 7 -13.90 -16.30 -6.85
C TRP A 7 -13.17 -17.47 -7.52
N GLU A 8 -13.79 -18.64 -7.64
CA GLU A 8 -13.11 -19.84 -8.16
C GLU A 8 -13.12 -19.94 -9.70
N GLU A 9 -14.06 -19.30 -10.39
CA GLU A 9 -14.29 -19.58 -11.82
C GLU A 9 -13.36 -18.87 -12.80
N ASN A 10 -12.62 -17.82 -12.39
CA ASN A 10 -11.90 -16.94 -13.35
C ASN A 10 -10.38 -16.81 -13.12
N GLY A 11 -9.75 -17.70 -12.36
CA GLY A 11 -8.30 -17.65 -12.13
C GLY A 11 -7.49 -18.31 -13.24
N LEU A 12 -7.16 -17.59 -14.33
CA LEU A 12 -6.15 -18.04 -15.28
C LEU A 12 -4.81 -18.30 -14.56
N SER A 13 -4.31 -19.53 -14.67
CA SER A 13 -2.99 -19.95 -14.16
C SER A 13 -1.87 -19.18 -14.87
N VAL A 14 -1.37 -18.12 -14.26
CA VAL A 14 -0.16 -17.43 -14.73
C VAL A 14 1.07 -18.25 -14.30
N LYS A 15 1.71 -18.92 -15.26
CA LYS A 15 3.00 -19.58 -15.05
C LYS A 15 4.09 -18.50 -15.04
N TYR A 16 4.72 -18.27 -13.90
CA TYR A 16 5.91 -17.43 -13.82
C TYR A 16 7.15 -18.27 -14.14
N ASP A 17 7.83 -17.94 -15.23
CA ASP A 17 9.16 -18.47 -15.52
C ASP A 17 10.20 -17.88 -14.54
N ASN A 18 11.02 -18.78 -13.99
CA ASN A 18 11.97 -18.55 -12.91
C ASN A 18 13.25 -17.87 -13.42
N TYR A 19 13.42 -16.57 -13.17
CA TYR A 19 14.70 -15.88 -13.37
C TYR A 19 15.64 -16.18 -12.19
N ASN A 20 16.60 -17.09 -12.42
CA ASN A 20 17.71 -17.36 -11.52
C ASN A 20 18.77 -16.24 -11.63
N SER A 21 18.78 -15.29 -10.69
CA SER A 21 19.87 -14.31 -10.55
C SER A 21 20.81 -14.78 -9.43
N ASN A 22 21.94 -15.34 -9.83
CA ASN A 22 23.06 -15.65 -8.95
C ASN A 22 23.95 -14.40 -8.86
N ASP A 23 23.67 -13.53 -7.91
CA ASP A 23 24.46 -12.32 -7.67
C ASP A 23 25.53 -12.66 -6.63
N GLY A 24 26.74 -12.96 -7.13
CA GLY A 24 27.90 -13.30 -6.33
C GLY A 24 28.37 -12.17 -5.42
N PHE A 25 27.97 -12.21 -4.15
CA PHE A 25 28.67 -11.53 -3.07
C PHE A 25 29.56 -12.53 -2.34
N GLY A 26 30.81 -12.59 -2.79
CA GLY A 26 31.89 -13.30 -2.14
C GLY A 26 32.19 -12.74 -0.74
N ARG A 27 32.33 -13.68 0.20
CA ARG A 27 33.29 -13.72 1.31
C ARG A 27 34.04 -12.40 1.60
N SER A 28 33.73 -11.78 2.73
CA SER A 28 34.68 -10.94 3.47
C SER A 28 35.00 -11.65 4.79
N ALA A 29 36.27 -12.00 4.93
CA ALA A 29 36.85 -12.72 6.05
C ALA A 29 36.97 -11.84 7.30
N ALA A 30 37.17 -12.51 8.44
CA ALA A 30 37.60 -12.01 9.75
C ALA A 30 36.50 -11.47 10.69
N ALA A 31 35.94 -12.37 11.51
CA ALA A 31 35.89 -12.23 12.97
C ALA A 31 35.24 -13.48 13.63
N GLY A 32 36.05 -14.28 14.34
CA GLY A 32 35.62 -15.12 15.48
C GLY A 32 34.78 -16.36 15.19
N GLU A 33 35.40 -17.43 14.70
CA GLU A 33 34.80 -18.78 14.68
C GLU A 33 34.74 -19.36 16.11
N LEU A 34 33.53 -19.44 16.69
CA LEU A 34 33.26 -20.34 17.81
C LEU A 34 32.90 -21.72 17.23
N ASN A 35 33.89 -22.60 17.19
CA ASN A 35 33.72 -24.00 16.78
C ASN A 35 33.00 -24.78 17.89
N PHE A 36 31.76 -25.23 17.64
CA PHE A 36 31.03 -26.18 18.46
C PHE A 36 30.90 -27.50 17.69
N ALA A 37 32.02 -28.17 17.42
CA ALA A 37 32.03 -29.46 16.77
C ALA A 37 32.19 -30.57 17.82
N ALA A 38 31.14 -31.38 18.01
CA ALA A 38 31.30 -32.77 18.42
C ALA A 38 31.18 -33.63 17.15
N PRO A 39 32.14 -34.52 16.84
CA PRO A 39 32.02 -35.41 15.69
C PRO A 39 31.16 -36.61 16.09
N SER A 40 30.11 -36.91 15.33
CA SER A 40 29.45 -38.22 15.37
C SER A 40 29.54 -38.84 13.98
N GLU A 41 30.30 -39.91 13.89
CA GLU A 41 30.39 -40.81 12.75
C GLU A 41 29.07 -41.59 12.63
N ASP A 42 28.31 -41.36 11.56
CA ASP A 42 27.47 -42.40 10.95
C ASP A 42 27.16 -42.02 9.50
N GLU A 43 27.80 -42.73 8.58
CA GLU A 43 27.62 -42.67 7.13
C GLU A 43 26.27 -43.31 6.77
N ALA A 44 25.21 -42.51 6.77
CA ALA A 44 23.95 -42.88 6.13
C ALA A 44 23.87 -42.22 4.74
N GLU A 45 24.35 -42.97 3.75
CA GLU A 45 24.18 -42.76 2.32
C GLU A 45 22.79 -42.17 1.97
N TYR A 46 22.76 -40.89 1.63
CA TYR A 46 21.54 -40.19 1.20
C TYR A 46 21.56 -40.05 -0.33
N PRO A 47 20.51 -40.51 -1.05
CA PRO A 47 20.49 -40.46 -2.50
C PRO A 47 20.50 -38.99 -2.99
N PRO A 48 21.31 -38.65 -4.01
CA PRO A 48 21.42 -37.29 -4.51
C PRO A 48 20.24 -36.99 -5.45
N GLY A 49 19.11 -36.49 -4.93
CA GLY A 49 18.03 -36.13 -5.85
C GLY A 49 16.67 -35.66 -5.33
N ALA A 50 16.44 -35.51 -4.02
CA ALA A 50 15.06 -35.31 -3.52
C ALA A 50 14.78 -33.97 -2.80
N TYR A 51 15.64 -32.96 -2.89
CA TYR A 51 15.40 -31.65 -2.24
C TYR A 51 14.95 -30.53 -3.20
N LEU A 52 14.29 -30.86 -4.31
CA LEU A 52 13.40 -29.89 -4.97
C LEU A 52 12.07 -29.79 -4.19
N LYS A 53 12.14 -29.44 -2.90
CA LYS A 53 10.97 -29.06 -2.09
C LYS A 53 10.90 -27.53 -1.99
N LYS A 54 10.29 -26.95 -3.01
CA LYS A 54 9.28 -25.89 -2.92
C LYS A 54 9.56 -24.75 -1.92
N GLY A 55 10.19 -23.69 -2.42
CA GLY A 55 9.78 -22.30 -2.14
C GLY A 55 9.84 -21.79 -0.69
N LYS A 56 10.79 -22.24 0.13
CA LYS A 56 11.10 -21.50 1.38
C LYS A 56 11.85 -20.22 1.00
N GLN A 57 11.10 -19.14 0.72
CA GLN A 57 11.71 -17.81 0.60
C GLN A 57 12.57 -17.56 1.84
N ASP A 58 13.79 -17.05 1.64
CA ASP A 58 14.68 -16.68 2.73
C ASP A 58 13.89 -15.80 3.73
N PRO A 59 13.70 -16.24 4.99
CA PRO A 59 12.96 -15.49 5.99
C PRO A 59 13.42 -14.03 6.12
N MET A 60 14.70 -13.75 5.82
CA MET A 60 15.25 -12.41 5.80
C MET A 60 14.70 -11.56 4.65
N SER A 61 14.59 -12.12 3.44
CA SER A 61 13.99 -11.45 2.28
C SER A 61 12.52 -11.09 2.54
N HIS A 62 11.75 -12.01 3.13
CA HIS A 62 10.36 -11.77 3.47
C HIS A 62 10.24 -10.63 4.51
N ARG A 63 11.11 -10.63 5.54
CA ARG A 63 11.17 -9.56 6.54
C ARG A 63 11.52 -8.20 5.94
N ILE A 64 12.45 -8.14 5.00
CA ILE A 64 12.86 -6.90 4.33
C ILE A 64 11.73 -6.35 3.45
N ILE A 65 11.08 -7.21 2.66
CA ILE A 65 9.95 -6.83 1.79
C ILE A 65 8.79 -6.28 2.63
N GLU A 66 8.43 -6.97 3.71
CA GLU A 66 7.33 -6.53 4.58
C GLU A 66 7.68 -5.23 5.32
N LYS A 67 8.94 -5.03 5.75
CA LYS A 67 9.39 -3.75 6.30
C LYS A 67 9.19 -2.62 5.29
N ARG A 68 9.68 -2.78 4.05
CA ARG A 68 9.51 -1.77 2.99
C ARG A 68 8.03 -1.46 2.73
N ARG A 69 7.16 -2.47 2.72
CA ARG A 69 5.72 -2.29 2.56
C ARG A 69 5.13 -1.43 3.68
N ARG A 70 5.47 -1.74 4.94
CA ARG A 70 5.01 -0.98 6.11
C ARG A 70 5.55 0.45 6.12
N ASP A 71 6.80 0.65 5.73
CA ASP A 71 7.41 1.98 5.65
C ASP A 71 6.68 2.84 4.61
N ARG A 72 6.41 2.30 3.41
CA ARG A 72 5.60 3.01 2.40
C ARG A 72 4.22 3.37 2.94
N MET A 73 3.53 2.44 3.59
CA MET A 73 2.21 2.68 4.19
C MET A 73 2.26 3.78 5.27
N ASN A 74 3.28 3.77 6.13
CA ASN A 74 3.44 4.78 7.18
C ASN A 74 3.79 6.16 6.60
N ASN A 75 4.57 6.22 5.52
CA ASN A 75 4.86 7.48 4.82
C ASN A 75 3.58 8.09 4.23
N CYS A 76 2.74 7.28 3.58
CA CYS A 76 1.44 7.73 3.09
C CYS A 76 0.55 8.28 4.21
N LEU A 77 0.53 7.64 5.39
CA LEU A 77 -0.23 8.14 6.54
C LEU A 77 0.34 9.46 7.09
N ALA A 78 1.66 9.62 7.09
CA ALA A 78 2.30 10.85 7.54
C ALA A 78 1.99 12.02 6.60
N ASP A 79 2.07 11.79 5.28
CA ASP A 79 1.72 12.80 4.29
C ASP A 79 0.23 13.14 4.32
N LEU A 80 -0.63 12.12 4.44
CA LEU A 80 -2.06 12.33 4.61
C LEU A 80 -2.38 13.18 5.85
N SER A 81 -1.70 12.92 6.97
CA SER A 81 -1.86 13.70 8.20
C SER A 81 -1.49 15.17 8.03
N ARG A 82 -0.55 15.51 7.13
CA ARG A 82 -0.15 16.90 6.85
C ARG A 82 -1.16 17.63 5.96
N LEU A 83 -1.90 16.90 5.13
CA LEU A 83 -2.95 17.46 4.28
C LEU A 83 -4.25 17.74 5.04
N ILE A 84 -4.41 17.17 6.24
CA ILE A 84 -5.60 17.38 7.07
C ILE A 84 -5.52 18.76 7.74
N PRO A 85 -6.56 19.60 7.64
CA PRO A 85 -6.62 20.86 8.34
C PRO A 85 -6.47 20.67 9.87
N PRO A 86 -5.61 21.46 10.55
CA PRO A 86 -5.33 21.28 11.98
C PRO A 86 -6.57 21.48 12.86
N GLU A 87 -7.62 22.14 12.37
CA GLU A 87 -8.89 22.33 13.07
C GLU A 87 -9.66 21.01 13.27
N TYR A 88 -9.41 20.00 12.42
CA TYR A 88 -9.99 18.67 12.58
C TYR A 88 -9.27 17.83 13.63
N LEU A 89 -8.05 18.22 13.99
CA LEU A 89 -7.24 17.52 14.97
C LEU A 89 -7.45 18.13 16.36
N LYS A 90 -7.63 17.26 17.37
CA LYS A 90 -7.81 17.72 18.76
C LYS A 90 -6.51 18.32 19.28
N LYS A 91 -6.52 19.63 19.56
CA LYS A 91 -5.39 20.33 20.18
C LYS A 91 -5.04 19.71 21.54
N GLY A 92 -3.74 19.56 21.81
CA GLY A 92 -3.25 19.02 23.08
C GLY A 92 -3.31 17.50 23.20
N ARG A 93 -3.73 16.77 22.16
CA ARG A 93 -3.46 15.32 22.09
C ARG A 93 -2.06 15.10 21.54
N GLY A 94 -1.41 14.04 22.04
CA GLY A 94 -0.07 13.63 21.59
C GLY A 94 -0.10 13.02 20.19
N ARG A 95 0.39 11.78 20.05
CA ARG A 95 0.44 11.09 18.76
C ARG A 95 -0.98 10.81 18.23
N VAL A 96 -1.24 11.23 17.00
CA VAL A 96 -2.51 10.98 16.30
C VAL A 96 -2.65 9.50 15.91
N GLU A 97 -3.84 8.94 16.09
CA GLU A 97 -4.14 7.55 15.73
C GLU A 97 -4.30 7.37 14.22
N LYS A 98 -3.98 6.17 13.70
CA LYS A 98 -4.09 5.89 12.26
C LYS A 98 -5.54 5.98 11.76
N THR A 99 -6.48 5.53 12.57
CA THR A 99 -7.93 5.61 12.32
C THR A 99 -8.38 7.07 12.26
N GLU A 100 -7.91 7.90 13.19
CA GLU A 100 -8.22 9.34 13.23
C GLU A 100 -7.69 10.06 11.98
N ILE A 101 -6.48 9.74 11.50
CA ILE A 101 -5.95 10.26 10.23
C ILE A 101 -6.90 9.92 9.07
N ILE A 102 -7.35 8.67 8.97
CA ILE A 102 -8.24 8.24 7.88
C ILE A 102 -9.60 8.93 7.98
N GLU A 103 -10.19 9.01 9.17
CA GLU A 103 -11.50 9.63 9.38
C GLU A 103 -11.48 11.13 9.05
N MET A 104 -10.47 11.87 9.54
CA MET A 104 -10.37 13.30 9.28
C MET A 104 -10.05 13.60 7.81
N ALA A 105 -9.27 12.75 7.15
CA ALA A 105 -9.05 12.86 5.71
C ALA A 105 -10.34 12.67 4.90
N ILE A 106 -11.13 11.63 5.22
CA ILE A 106 -12.42 11.41 4.55
C ILE A 106 -13.34 12.62 4.74
N ARG A 107 -13.40 13.17 5.95
CA ARG A 107 -14.17 14.39 6.25
C ARG A 107 -13.72 15.56 5.38
N HIS A 108 -12.40 15.77 5.26
CA HIS A 108 -11.86 16.86 4.44
C HIS A 108 -12.17 16.68 2.94
N LEU A 109 -12.03 15.47 2.42
CA LEU A 109 -12.32 15.18 1.00
C LEU A 109 -13.81 15.40 0.67
N LYS A 110 -14.72 15.01 1.56
CA LYS A 110 -16.16 15.28 1.39
C LYS A 110 -16.44 16.78 1.34
N TYR A 111 -15.82 17.55 2.23
CA TYR A 111 -15.92 19.01 2.24
C TYR A 111 -15.41 19.65 0.93
N LEU A 112 -14.27 19.18 0.42
CA LEU A 112 -13.73 19.65 -0.87
C LEU A 112 -14.65 19.31 -2.04
N GLN A 113 -15.22 18.10 -2.06
CA GLN A 113 -16.17 17.67 -3.10
C GLN A 113 -17.44 18.52 -3.10
N GLU A 114 -18.02 18.79 -1.93
CA GLU A 114 -19.19 19.66 -1.79
C GLU A 114 -18.90 21.09 -2.27
N ARG A 115 -17.74 21.65 -1.90
CA ARG A 115 -17.32 22.98 -2.37
C ARG A 115 -17.13 23.04 -3.88
N ALA A 116 -16.47 22.04 -4.47
CA ALA A 116 -16.30 21.99 -5.91
C ALA A 116 -17.66 21.97 -6.62
N ASN A 117 -18.58 21.09 -6.18
CA ASN A 117 -19.92 20.99 -6.75
C ASN A 117 -20.72 22.29 -6.59
N GLY A 118 -20.68 22.91 -5.41
CA GLY A 118 -21.32 24.20 -5.15
C GLY A 118 -20.83 25.29 -6.09
N LEU A 119 -19.51 25.39 -6.30
CA LEU A 119 -18.91 26.36 -7.22
C LEU A 119 -19.35 26.13 -8.68
N TYR A 120 -19.45 24.88 -9.14
CA TYR A 120 -19.96 24.59 -10.48
C TYR A 120 -21.43 25.01 -10.63
N HIS A 121 -22.27 24.75 -9.62
CA HIS A 121 -23.68 25.16 -9.64
C HIS A 121 -23.86 26.67 -9.57
N ASP A 122 -23.08 27.37 -8.75
CA ASP A 122 -23.13 28.82 -8.61
C ASP A 122 -22.64 29.52 -9.88
N THR A 123 -21.57 29.00 -10.49
CA THR A 123 -21.05 29.51 -11.77
C THR A 123 -22.09 29.36 -12.87
N ASN A 124 -22.70 28.17 -13.03
CA ASN A 124 -23.76 27.96 -14.01
C ASN A 124 -25.00 28.84 -13.76
N ARG A 125 -25.38 29.05 -12.50
CA ARG A 125 -26.47 29.97 -12.14
C ARG A 125 -26.13 31.41 -12.51
N HIS A 126 -24.91 31.85 -12.24
CA HIS A 126 -24.47 33.20 -12.57
C HIS A 126 -24.42 33.44 -14.07
N TYR A 127 -23.84 32.51 -14.85
CA TYR A 127 -23.86 32.58 -16.31
C TYR A 127 -25.30 32.58 -16.86
N GLY A 128 -26.17 31.71 -16.35
CA GLY A 128 -27.59 31.69 -16.73
C GLY A 128 -28.29 33.02 -16.46
N ASN A 129 -28.03 33.65 -15.30
CA ASN A 129 -28.59 34.96 -14.97
C ASN A 129 -28.07 36.08 -15.89
N ILE A 130 -26.78 36.06 -16.25
CA ILE A 130 -26.19 37.03 -17.19
C ILE A 130 -26.83 36.88 -18.59
N VAL A 131 -26.91 35.65 -19.09
CA VAL A 131 -27.48 35.36 -20.42
C VAL A 131 -28.95 35.78 -20.46
N PHE A 132 -29.73 35.43 -19.44
CA PHE A 132 -31.14 35.81 -19.34
C PHE A 132 -31.33 37.34 -19.33
N ARG A 133 -30.45 38.06 -18.62
CA ARG A 133 -30.47 39.53 -18.60
C ARG A 133 -30.12 40.12 -19.97
N ALA A 134 -29.10 39.59 -20.63
CA ALA A 134 -28.70 40.04 -21.97
C ALA A 134 -29.78 39.76 -23.03
N GLU A 135 -30.54 38.67 -22.90
CA GLU A 135 -31.69 38.39 -23.79
C GLU A 135 -32.87 39.34 -23.54
N LYS A 136 -33.12 39.73 -22.28
CA LYS A 136 -34.13 40.75 -21.94
C LYS A 136 -33.80 42.12 -22.53
N GLU A 137 -32.52 42.51 -22.53
CA GLU A 137 -32.06 43.81 -23.03
C GLU A 137 -32.08 43.90 -24.58
N LYS A 138 -32.11 42.78 -25.30
CA LYS A 138 -32.22 42.75 -26.78
C LYS A 138 -33.66 42.76 -27.31
N ASN A 139 -34.64 42.47 -26.46
CA ASN A 139 -36.05 42.36 -26.83
C ASN A 139 -36.87 43.62 -26.47
N PHE A 140 -36.18 44.71 -26.09
CA PHE A 140 -36.71 46.07 -25.91
C PHE A 140 -35.91 47.02 -26.80
#